data_AF-A0A0F2N5G7-F1
#
_entry.id   AF-A0A0F2N5G7-F1
#
_cell.length_a   1.000
_cell.length_b   1.000
_cell.length_c   1.000
_cell.angle_alpha   90.00
_cell.angle_beta   90.00
_cell.angle_gamma   90.00
#
_symmetry.space_group_name_H-M   'P 1'
#
loop_
_entity.id
_entity.type
_entity.pdbx_description
1 polymer ?
#
loop_
_entity_poly.entity_id
_entity_poly.type
_entity_poly.pdbx_seq_one_letter_code
_entity_poly.pdbx_strand_id
1 'polypeptide(L)'
;MNVAIISLTGKGAQLGIKISELLGKAGHQTDMFSVPEAARGVPGVVPMKTTLRATVGDIFYRYGGLVMIMAMGIVVRTLAPYIRDKRTDPAVVTLDEGGNFVISVLSGHVGGANDLARQLAAGLGAQAVITTATDVNGAPAADVLARDLKLQPESPEAVKKVNAALARGESIYLYTQYSLPLPESDQICVRPWDRLDEHVPGWRVLITGMINIKAGDRDLLLRPRNIVVGVGCRRGAACGDIIGEIKKSLDAVGRSLQCVKSIATIVNKTSEEGLVKASREMGVPLRGFGPGEINSVMEVHGLAKSEFVMLKMGVGGVCEPAAMLACRKGRLLAPKIKNSGITVALAEEESGWWD
;
A
#
# COMPACT_ATOMS: atom_id res chain seq x y z
N MET A 1 -1.95 -13.02 -0.79
CA MET A 1 -0.56 -13.18 -0.28
C MET A 1 -0.19 -14.65 -0.23
N ASN A 2 1.10 -14.98 -0.16
CA ASN A 2 1.56 -16.35 0.03
C ASN A 2 1.54 -16.71 1.51
N VAL A 3 0.92 -17.83 1.86
CA VAL A 3 0.68 -18.26 3.25
C VAL A 3 1.24 -19.66 3.48
N ALA A 4 2.05 -19.85 4.52
CA ALA A 4 2.49 -21.17 4.94
C ALA A 4 1.56 -21.69 6.05
N ILE A 5 0.99 -22.88 5.86
CA ILE A 5 0.14 -23.56 6.85
C ILE A 5 0.96 -24.67 7.49
N ILE A 6 1.04 -24.67 8.82
CA ILE A 6 1.98 -25.50 9.57
C ILE A 6 1.21 -26.28 10.65
N SER A 7 1.30 -27.60 10.64
CA SER A 7 0.65 -28.48 11.64
C SER A 7 1.62 -29.48 12.26
N LEU A 8 1.30 -29.99 13.46
CA LEU A 8 2.10 -31.02 14.15
C LEU A 8 1.37 -32.36 14.32
N THR A 9 0.09 -32.42 13.95
CA THR A 9 -0.77 -33.59 14.16
C THR A 9 -1.57 -33.91 12.90
N GLY A 10 -2.07 -35.14 12.81
CA GLY A 10 -2.88 -35.57 11.66
C GLY A 10 -4.18 -34.77 11.50
N LYS A 11 -4.91 -34.50 12.60
CA LYS A 11 -6.13 -33.68 12.51
C LYS A 11 -5.78 -32.22 12.18
N GLY A 12 -4.65 -31.72 12.69
CA GLY A 12 -4.15 -30.40 12.32
C GLY A 12 -3.83 -30.30 10.83
N ALA A 13 -3.24 -31.35 10.23
CA ALA A 13 -3.00 -31.40 8.79
C ALA A 13 -4.30 -31.42 7.97
N GLN A 14 -5.33 -32.15 8.43
CA GLN A 14 -6.65 -32.14 7.82
C GLN A 14 -7.34 -30.77 7.91
N LEU A 15 -7.28 -30.12 9.08
CA LEU A 15 -7.76 -28.74 9.24
C LEU A 15 -7.00 -27.79 8.31
N GLY A 16 -5.69 -28.02 8.14
CA GLY A 16 -4.86 -27.28 7.21
C GLY A 16 -5.35 -27.36 5.76
N ILE A 17 -5.88 -28.50 5.30
CA ILE A 17 -6.47 -28.61 3.96
C ILE A 17 -7.67 -27.68 3.83
N LYS A 18 -8.58 -27.71 4.81
CA LYS A 18 -9.76 -26.84 4.83
C LYS A 18 -9.35 -25.36 4.83
N ILE A 19 -8.33 -25.00 5.60
CA ILE A 19 -7.77 -23.64 5.62
C ILE A 19 -7.18 -23.27 4.26
N SER A 20 -6.43 -24.18 3.63
CA SER A 20 -5.85 -23.99 2.30
C SER A 20 -6.92 -23.68 1.26
N GLU A 21 -8.02 -24.43 1.25
CA GLU A 21 -9.16 -24.19 0.35
C GLU A 21 -9.84 -22.84 0.59
N LEU A 22 -10.06 -22.47 1.86
CA LEU A 22 -10.67 -21.18 2.23
C LEU A 22 -9.81 -20.01 1.76
N LEU A 23 -8.50 -20.09 2.01
CA LEU A 23 -7.54 -19.06 1.61
C LEU A 23 -7.40 -19.00 0.08
N GLY A 24 -7.41 -20.16 -0.60
CA GLY A 24 -7.41 -20.25 -2.06
C GLY A 24 -8.61 -19.54 -2.69
N LYS A 25 -9.82 -19.75 -2.14
CA LYS A 25 -11.04 -19.04 -2.59
C LYS A 25 -10.93 -17.51 -2.43
N ALA A 26 -10.15 -17.05 -1.47
CA ALA A 26 -9.89 -15.63 -1.26
C ALA A 26 -8.63 -15.10 -1.99
N GLY A 27 -8.07 -15.86 -2.93
CA GLY A 27 -6.96 -15.41 -3.77
C GLY A 27 -5.57 -15.51 -3.13
N HIS A 28 -5.42 -16.27 -2.05
CA HIS A 28 -4.13 -16.55 -1.44
C HIS A 28 -3.51 -17.82 -2.04
N GLN A 29 -2.18 -17.85 -2.14
CA GLN A 29 -1.42 -19.07 -2.45
C GLN A 29 -0.96 -19.69 -1.15
N THR A 30 -1.06 -21.02 -1.05
CA THR A 30 -0.81 -21.74 0.20
C THR A 30 0.17 -22.89 -0.01
N ASP A 31 1.13 -22.99 0.91
CA ASP A 31 1.99 -24.16 1.04
C ASP A 31 1.77 -24.80 2.41
N MET A 32 1.70 -26.12 2.46
CA MET A 32 1.40 -26.85 3.69
C MET A 32 2.62 -27.63 4.17
N PHE A 33 2.93 -27.50 5.46
CA PHE A 33 4.05 -28.18 6.12
C PHE A 33 3.55 -28.94 7.35
N SER A 34 3.97 -30.19 7.51
CA SER A 34 3.65 -30.97 8.70
C SER A 34 4.78 -31.91 9.07
N VAL A 35 4.80 -32.38 10.32
CA VAL A 35 5.75 -33.44 10.72
C VAL A 35 5.52 -34.70 9.87
N PRO A 36 6.56 -35.49 9.54
CA PRO A 36 6.46 -36.61 8.60
C PRO A 36 5.32 -37.59 8.90
N GLU A 37 5.05 -37.86 10.17
CA GLU A 37 3.98 -38.75 10.62
C GLU A 37 2.59 -38.20 10.29
N ALA A 38 2.40 -36.89 10.47
CA ALA A 38 1.13 -36.21 10.23
C ALA A 38 0.91 -35.85 8.76
N ALA A 39 1.97 -35.72 7.97
CA ALA A 39 1.88 -35.51 6.52
C ALA A 39 1.50 -36.80 5.76
N ARG A 40 1.72 -37.97 6.37
CA ARG A 40 1.50 -39.27 5.72
C ARG A 40 0.04 -39.44 5.32
N GLY A 41 -0.21 -39.61 4.02
CA GLY A 41 -1.55 -39.82 3.48
C GLY A 41 -2.41 -38.56 3.38
N VAL A 42 -1.82 -37.37 3.57
CA VAL A 42 -2.51 -36.08 3.44
C VAL A 42 -2.00 -35.38 2.17
N PRO A 43 -2.80 -35.32 1.08
CA PRO A 43 -2.36 -34.75 -0.19
C PRO A 43 -1.94 -33.28 -0.08
N GLY A 44 -0.87 -32.91 -0.78
CA GLY A 44 -0.38 -31.51 -0.83
C GLY A 44 0.38 -31.04 0.40
N VAL A 45 0.59 -31.90 1.41
CA VAL A 45 1.36 -31.54 2.61
C VAL A 45 2.82 -31.96 2.45
N VAL A 46 3.72 -30.98 2.54
CA VAL A 46 5.16 -31.20 2.49
C VAL A 46 5.64 -31.67 3.88
N PRO A 47 6.24 -32.88 4.00
CA PRO A 47 6.81 -33.33 5.26
C PRO A 47 8.04 -32.48 5.62
N MET A 48 8.09 -32.01 6.86
CA MET A 48 9.24 -31.27 7.40
C MET A 48 10.49 -32.16 7.40
N LYS A 49 11.58 -31.67 6.82
CA LYS A 49 12.87 -32.38 6.79
C LYS A 49 13.67 -32.21 8.08
N THR A 50 13.34 -31.21 8.88
CA THR A 50 14.07 -30.81 10.09
C THR A 50 13.08 -30.53 11.23
N THR A 51 13.57 -30.00 12.35
CA THR A 51 12.70 -29.58 13.45
C THR A 51 11.76 -28.45 13.03
N LEU A 52 10.63 -28.31 13.74
CA LEU A 52 9.71 -27.19 13.55
C LEU A 52 10.43 -25.84 13.56
N ARG A 53 11.34 -25.64 14.52
CA ARG A 53 12.10 -24.39 14.66
C ARG A 53 12.95 -24.11 13.41
N ALA A 54 13.71 -25.10 12.94
CA ALA A 54 14.55 -24.94 11.76
C ALA A 54 13.70 -24.68 10.50
N THR A 55 12.62 -25.45 10.31
CA THR A 55 11.69 -25.25 9.18
C THR A 55 11.08 -23.85 9.21
N VAL A 56 10.59 -23.39 10.36
CA VAL A 56 10.05 -22.04 10.51
C VAL A 56 11.13 -20.99 10.22
N GLY A 57 12.36 -21.17 10.72
CA GLY A 57 13.46 -20.28 10.41
C GLY A 57 13.75 -20.11 8.91
N ASP A 58 13.62 -21.20 8.14
CA ASP A 58 13.84 -21.18 6.69
C ASP A 58 12.74 -20.43 5.93
N ILE A 59 11.49 -20.51 6.42
CA ILE A 59 10.32 -19.98 5.71
C ILE A 59 9.80 -18.64 6.25
N PHE A 60 10.19 -18.22 7.45
CA PHE A 60 9.56 -17.10 8.16
C PHE A 60 9.45 -15.83 7.30
N TYR A 61 10.52 -15.41 6.62
CA TYR A 61 10.52 -14.22 5.75
C TYR A 61 10.19 -14.50 4.27
N ARG A 62 9.88 -15.75 3.90
CA ARG A 62 9.55 -16.13 2.52
C ARG A 62 8.05 -16.04 2.24
N TYR A 63 7.22 -16.00 3.28
CA TYR A 63 5.77 -15.93 3.19
C TYR A 63 5.26 -14.60 3.76
N GLY A 64 4.14 -14.13 3.24
CA GLY A 64 3.45 -12.96 3.79
C GLY A 64 2.67 -13.29 5.07
N GLY A 65 2.31 -14.57 5.27
CA GLY A 65 1.65 -15.04 6.47
C GLY A 65 1.97 -16.49 6.82
N LEU A 66 1.93 -16.80 8.12
CA LEU A 66 2.06 -18.15 8.67
C LEU A 66 0.79 -18.48 9.47
N VAL A 67 0.19 -19.63 9.18
CA VAL A 67 -0.94 -20.20 9.93
C VAL A 67 -0.45 -21.43 10.67
N MET A 68 -0.34 -21.35 12.00
CA MET A 68 0.26 -22.39 12.83
C MET A 68 -0.83 -23.12 13.64
N ILE A 69 -1.16 -24.35 13.24
CA ILE A 69 -2.18 -25.21 13.87
C ILE A 69 -1.51 -26.03 14.97
N MET A 70 -1.40 -25.42 16.15
CA MET A 70 -0.74 -25.98 17.33
C MET A 70 -0.99 -25.08 18.55
N ALA A 71 -0.58 -25.53 19.74
CA ALA A 71 -0.68 -24.71 20.95
C ALA A 71 0.13 -23.40 20.84
N MET A 72 -0.47 -22.28 21.26
CA MET A 72 0.14 -20.94 21.22
C MET A 72 1.53 -20.89 21.88
N GLY A 73 1.73 -21.62 22.98
CA GLY A 73 3.04 -21.69 23.64
C GLY A 73 4.15 -22.28 22.76
N ILE A 74 3.83 -23.20 21.85
CA ILE A 74 4.78 -23.73 20.86
C ILE A 74 5.11 -22.66 19.82
N VAL A 75 4.07 -21.95 19.34
CA VAL A 75 4.22 -20.86 18.37
C VAL A 75 5.18 -19.79 18.92
N VAL A 76 4.92 -19.26 20.12
CA VAL A 76 5.76 -18.20 20.71
C VAL A 76 7.22 -18.65 20.88
N ARG A 77 7.46 -19.85 21.41
CA ARG A 77 8.84 -20.38 21.59
C ARG A 77 9.56 -20.71 20.29
N THR A 78 8.81 -21.02 19.24
CA THR A 78 9.35 -21.28 17.90
C THR A 78 9.75 -19.98 17.23
N LEU A 79 8.92 -18.93 17.36
CA LEU A 79 9.12 -17.65 16.69
C LEU A 79 10.13 -16.74 17.38
N ALA A 80 10.30 -16.84 18.70
CA ALA A 80 11.13 -15.93 19.50
C ALA A 80 12.51 -15.57 18.88
N PRO A 81 13.27 -16.50 18.26
CA PRO A 81 14.57 -16.16 17.67
C PRO A 81 14.51 -15.36 16.35
N TYR A 82 13.35 -15.30 15.69
CA TYR A 82 13.20 -14.77 14.32
C TYR A 82 12.46 -13.44 14.25
N ILE A 83 11.72 -13.08 15.30
CA ILE A 83 10.96 -11.82 15.43
C ILE A 83 11.95 -10.65 15.43
N ARG A 84 11.67 -9.62 14.61
CA ARG A 84 12.50 -8.41 14.50
C ARG A 84 11.66 -7.16 14.68
N ASP A 85 10.77 -6.87 13.73
CA ASP A 85 9.98 -5.65 13.72
C ASP A 85 8.62 -5.87 13.07
N LYS A 86 7.57 -5.30 13.67
CA LYS A 86 6.17 -5.44 13.22
C LYS A 86 5.89 -4.95 11.79
N ARG A 87 6.80 -4.20 11.17
CA ARG A 87 6.69 -3.72 9.78
C ARG A 87 7.27 -4.69 8.77
N THR A 88 8.17 -5.57 9.19
CA THR A 88 8.87 -6.53 8.33
C THR A 88 8.49 -7.98 8.62
N ASP A 89 8.08 -8.27 9.84
CA ASP A 89 7.71 -9.61 10.27
C ASP A 89 6.38 -10.01 9.62
N PRO A 90 6.24 -11.26 9.14
CA PRO A 90 5.03 -11.74 8.49
C PRO A 90 3.83 -11.75 9.44
N ALA A 91 2.62 -11.79 8.88
CA ALA A 91 1.44 -12.12 9.67
C ALA A 91 1.60 -13.51 10.30
N VAL A 92 1.34 -13.66 11.60
CA VAL A 92 1.24 -14.98 12.22
C VAL A 92 -0.10 -15.13 12.91
N VAL A 93 -0.82 -16.18 12.53
CA VAL A 93 -2.07 -16.62 13.14
C VAL A 93 -1.89 -18.05 13.66
N THR A 94 -2.46 -18.35 14.82
CA THR A 94 -2.48 -19.71 15.36
C THR A 94 -3.90 -20.19 15.61
N LEU A 95 -4.12 -21.49 15.43
CA LEU A 95 -5.39 -22.16 15.70
C LEU A 95 -5.15 -23.37 16.60
N ASP A 96 -6.14 -23.67 17.44
CA ASP A 96 -6.21 -24.98 18.06
C ASP A 96 -6.58 -26.07 17.03
N GLU A 97 -6.26 -27.32 17.35
CA GLU A 97 -6.50 -28.45 16.45
C GLU A 97 -7.99 -28.69 16.14
N GLY A 98 -8.89 -28.24 17.03
CA GLY A 98 -10.34 -28.27 16.80
C GLY A 98 -10.86 -27.12 15.93
N GLY A 99 -10.02 -26.13 15.63
CA GLY A 99 -10.40 -24.94 14.87
C GLY A 99 -11.46 -24.09 15.57
N ASN A 100 -11.46 -24.07 16.91
CA ASN A 100 -12.43 -23.30 17.70
C ASN A 100 -12.03 -21.83 17.80
N PHE A 101 -10.74 -21.56 17.90
CA PHE A 101 -10.17 -20.22 18.05
C PHE A 101 -9.15 -19.93 16.97
N VAL A 102 -9.19 -18.71 16.45
CA VAL A 102 -8.23 -18.18 15.49
C VAL A 102 -7.56 -16.96 16.10
N ILE A 103 -6.33 -17.13 16.57
CA ILE A 103 -5.64 -16.15 17.42
C ILE A 103 -4.61 -15.40 16.57
N SER A 104 -4.71 -14.07 16.53
CA SER A 104 -3.69 -13.20 15.93
C SER A 104 -2.48 -13.10 16.87
N VAL A 105 -1.30 -13.54 16.42
CA VAL A 105 -0.11 -13.68 17.27
C VAL A 105 0.93 -12.59 17.00
N LEU A 106 1.24 -12.34 15.73
CA LEU A 106 2.30 -11.40 15.32
C LEU A 106 1.86 -10.57 14.12
N SER A 107 2.28 -9.31 14.10
CA SER A 107 2.00 -8.37 12.99
C SER A 107 0.50 -8.19 12.69
N GLY A 108 -0.29 -7.98 13.75
CA GLY A 108 -1.75 -7.80 13.69
C GLY A 108 -2.24 -6.74 12.70
N HIS A 109 -1.65 -5.54 12.72
CA HIS A 109 -2.08 -4.40 11.90
C HIS A 109 -1.46 -4.37 10.50
N VAL A 110 -0.23 -3.83 10.40
CA VAL A 110 0.43 -3.58 9.11
C VAL A 110 0.69 -4.89 8.37
N GLY A 111 1.09 -5.94 9.09
CA GLY A 111 1.36 -7.26 8.51
C GLY A 111 0.12 -8.09 8.19
N GLY A 112 -1.08 -7.72 8.66
CA GLY A 112 -2.34 -8.33 8.26
C GLY A 112 -2.78 -9.58 9.03
N ALA A 113 -2.19 -9.87 10.20
CA ALA A 113 -2.60 -11.06 10.97
C ALA A 113 -4.02 -10.93 11.56
N ASN A 114 -4.50 -9.72 11.87
CA ASN A 114 -5.86 -9.52 12.34
C ASN A 114 -6.88 -9.86 11.26
N ASP A 115 -6.65 -9.40 10.03
CA ASP A 115 -7.55 -9.65 8.90
C ASP A 115 -7.54 -11.12 8.51
N LEU A 116 -6.35 -11.75 8.49
CA LEU A 116 -6.22 -13.18 8.28
C LEU A 116 -6.97 -13.98 9.36
N ALA A 117 -6.87 -13.57 10.63
CA ALA A 117 -7.59 -14.22 11.72
C ALA A 117 -9.11 -14.12 11.56
N ARG A 118 -9.64 -12.93 11.19
CA ARG A 118 -11.08 -12.72 10.94
C ARG A 118 -11.58 -13.56 9.76
N GLN A 119 -10.83 -13.55 8.66
CA GLN A 119 -11.16 -14.28 7.44
C GLN A 119 -11.24 -15.78 7.70
N LEU A 120 -10.24 -16.33 8.39
CA LEU A 120 -10.22 -17.74 8.77
C LEU A 120 -11.34 -18.07 9.77
N ALA A 121 -11.58 -17.22 10.76
CA ALA A 121 -12.65 -17.41 11.72
C ALA A 121 -14.03 -17.48 11.04
N ALA A 122 -14.31 -16.54 10.14
CA ALA A 122 -15.54 -16.52 9.35
C ALA A 122 -15.69 -17.78 8.48
N GLY A 123 -14.62 -18.21 7.80
CA GLY A 123 -14.66 -19.40 6.94
C GLY A 123 -14.77 -20.73 7.70
N LEU A 124 -14.28 -20.78 8.95
CA LEU A 124 -14.30 -21.98 9.78
C LEU A 124 -15.51 -22.06 10.72
N GLY A 125 -16.22 -20.95 10.94
CA GLY A 125 -17.21 -20.84 12.02
C GLY A 125 -16.56 -20.78 13.40
N ALA A 126 -15.32 -20.29 13.47
CA ALA A 126 -14.50 -20.21 14.66
C ALA A 126 -14.56 -18.81 15.28
N GLN A 127 -14.04 -18.66 16.50
CA GLN A 127 -13.93 -17.36 17.17
C GLN A 127 -12.56 -16.73 16.88
N ALA A 128 -12.55 -15.55 16.25
CA ALA A 128 -11.34 -14.75 16.14
C ALA A 128 -10.97 -14.15 17.51
N VAL A 129 -9.70 -14.28 17.91
CA VAL A 129 -9.14 -13.68 19.12
C VAL A 129 -8.11 -12.63 18.71
N ILE A 130 -8.53 -11.37 18.78
CA ILE A 130 -7.74 -10.19 18.43
C ILE A 130 -7.70 -9.28 19.64
N THR A 131 -6.50 -9.02 20.15
CA THR A 131 -6.28 -8.28 21.41
C THR A 131 -5.72 -6.88 21.20
N THR A 132 -5.52 -6.47 19.95
CA THR A 132 -4.92 -5.19 19.62
C THR A 132 -5.89 -4.04 19.91
N ALA A 133 -5.42 -3.04 20.66
CA ALA A 133 -6.26 -1.99 21.26
C ALA A 133 -7.10 -1.19 20.25
N THR A 134 -6.61 -1.00 19.02
CA THR A 134 -7.36 -0.26 17.97
C THR A 134 -8.51 -1.09 17.40
N ASP A 135 -8.42 -2.42 17.41
CA ASP A 135 -9.47 -3.31 16.93
C ASP A 135 -10.57 -3.55 17.97
N VAL A 136 -10.22 -3.56 19.26
CA VAL A 136 -11.18 -3.64 20.36
C VAL A 136 -12.13 -2.43 20.39
N ASN A 137 -11.65 -1.27 19.94
CA ASN A 137 -12.41 -0.02 19.94
C ASN A 137 -13.08 0.28 18.58
N GLY A 138 -12.97 -0.59 17.57
CA GLY A 138 -13.69 -0.44 16.30
C GLY A 138 -13.27 0.74 15.41
N ALA A 139 -12.12 1.36 15.66
CA ALA A 139 -11.58 2.45 14.85
C ALA A 139 -10.25 2.03 14.19
N PRO A 140 -10.17 1.96 12.84
CA PRO A 140 -8.91 1.62 12.19
C PRO A 140 -7.84 2.66 12.53
N ALA A 141 -6.65 2.16 12.85
CA ALA A 141 -5.49 2.99 13.12
C ALA A 141 -5.15 3.88 11.90
N ALA A 142 -4.60 5.06 12.13
CA ALA A 142 -4.30 6.02 11.06
C ALA A 142 -3.30 5.48 10.02
N ASP A 143 -2.40 4.59 10.43
CA ASP A 143 -1.48 3.87 9.55
C ASP A 143 -2.17 2.80 8.68
N VAL A 144 -3.22 2.16 9.19
CA VAL A 144 -4.07 1.24 8.42
C VAL A 144 -4.83 2.03 7.34
N LEU A 145 -5.47 3.14 7.73
CA LEU A 145 -6.15 4.03 6.79
C LEU A 145 -5.18 4.52 5.69
N ALA A 146 -3.97 4.92 6.08
CA ALA A 146 -2.97 5.39 5.13
C ALA A 146 -2.54 4.28 4.16
N ARG A 147 -2.31 3.06 4.63
CA ARG A 147 -1.94 1.93 3.79
C ARG A 147 -3.06 1.58 2.80
N ASP A 148 -4.27 1.41 3.31
CA ASP A 148 -5.41 0.90 2.52
C ASP A 148 -5.82 1.90 1.43
N LEU A 149 -5.68 3.21 1.70
CA LEU A 149 -5.97 4.27 0.74
C LEU A 149 -4.73 4.78 -0.03
N LYS A 150 -3.58 4.08 0.07
CA LYS A 150 -2.29 4.45 -0.54
C LYS A 150 -1.90 5.92 -0.27
N LEU A 151 -2.07 6.36 0.97
CA LEU A 151 -1.69 7.67 1.47
C LEU A 151 -0.29 7.60 2.12
N GLN A 152 0.47 8.67 1.99
CA GLN A 152 1.77 8.85 2.61
C GLN A 152 1.63 9.80 3.82
N PRO A 153 1.86 9.32 5.05
CA PRO A 153 1.93 10.21 6.21
C PRO A 153 3.17 11.10 6.15
N GLU A 154 3.02 12.40 6.45
CA GLU A 154 4.16 13.32 6.50
C GLU A 154 5.02 13.16 7.76
N SER A 155 4.40 12.81 8.89
CA SER A 155 5.09 12.64 10.17
C SER A 155 4.74 11.30 10.83
N PRO A 156 5.73 10.39 11.00
CA PRO A 156 5.57 9.18 11.80
C PRO A 156 5.19 9.47 13.26
N GLU A 157 5.64 10.59 13.82
CA GLU A 157 5.32 11.03 15.19
C GLU A 157 3.85 11.40 15.32
N ALA A 158 3.30 12.15 14.35
CA ALA A 158 1.88 12.49 14.33
C ALA A 158 1.00 11.23 14.23
N VAL A 159 1.38 10.25 13.40
CA VAL A 159 0.69 8.94 13.31
C VAL A 159 0.64 8.25 14.67
N LYS A 160 1.76 8.20 15.40
CA LYS A 160 1.80 7.60 16.74
C LYS A 160 0.87 8.32 17.71
N LYS A 161 0.82 9.65 17.67
CA LYS A 161 -0.03 10.46 18.56
C LYS A 161 -1.51 10.28 18.24
N VAL A 162 -1.89 10.25 16.96
CA VAL A 162 -3.27 9.97 16.52
C VAL A 162 -3.70 8.57 16.94
N ASN A 163 -2.86 7.55 16.72
CA ASN A 163 -3.15 6.19 17.15
C ASN A 163 -3.28 6.07 18.67
N ALA A 164 -2.45 6.81 19.43
CA ALA A 164 -2.56 6.84 20.89
C ALA A 164 -3.86 7.53 21.35
N ALA A 165 -4.35 8.56 20.64
CA ALA A 165 -5.64 9.19 20.92
C ALA A 165 -6.81 8.22 20.68
N LEU A 166 -6.82 7.53 19.53
CA LEU A 166 -7.80 6.48 19.23
C LEU A 166 -7.82 5.37 20.28
N ALA A 167 -6.63 4.92 20.72
CA ALA A 167 -6.51 3.89 21.76
C ALA A 167 -7.06 4.33 23.13
N ARG A 168 -7.10 5.64 23.41
CA ARG A 168 -7.71 6.23 24.62
C ARG A 168 -9.22 6.45 24.50
N GLY A 169 -9.85 6.10 23.38
CA GLY A 169 -11.27 6.38 23.15
C GLY A 169 -11.55 7.78 22.62
N GLU A 170 -10.53 8.57 22.28
CA GLU A 170 -10.75 9.91 21.70
C GLU A 170 -11.20 9.79 20.23
N SER A 171 -12.02 10.75 19.78
CA SER A 171 -12.40 10.86 18.38
C SER A 171 -11.37 11.63 17.56
N ILE A 172 -11.21 11.22 16.30
CA ILE A 172 -10.43 11.93 15.28
C ILE A 172 -11.36 12.51 14.22
N TYR A 173 -10.92 13.59 13.59
CA TYR A 173 -11.73 14.34 12.62
C TYR A 173 -11.04 14.31 11.27
N LEU A 174 -11.62 13.56 10.33
CA LEU A 174 -11.09 13.40 8.98
C LEU A 174 -11.61 14.51 8.06
N TYR A 175 -10.70 15.16 7.35
CA TYR A 175 -11.02 16.14 6.31
C TYR A 175 -10.40 15.69 4.99
N THR A 176 -11.18 15.65 3.92
CA THR A 176 -10.72 15.28 2.58
C THR A 176 -11.49 16.05 1.50
N GLN A 177 -10.81 16.38 0.41
CA GLN A 177 -11.44 16.91 -0.82
C GLN A 177 -11.83 15.80 -1.79
N TYR A 178 -11.41 14.56 -1.50
CA TYR A 178 -11.60 13.41 -2.36
C TYR A 178 -12.75 12.54 -1.86
N SER A 179 -13.46 11.92 -2.79
CA SER A 179 -14.47 10.89 -2.48
C SER A 179 -13.76 9.58 -2.16
N LEU A 180 -13.61 9.27 -0.87
CA LEU A 180 -12.85 8.12 -0.36
C LEU A 180 -13.79 7.10 0.30
N PRO A 181 -13.50 5.78 0.18
CA PRO A 181 -14.18 4.75 0.96
C PRO A 181 -13.67 4.77 2.41
N LEU A 182 -14.08 5.79 3.16
CA LEU A 182 -13.67 5.97 4.55
C LEU A 182 -14.41 4.98 5.47
N PRO A 183 -13.75 4.46 6.51
CA PRO A 183 -14.38 3.57 7.48
C PRO A 183 -15.41 4.34 8.31
N GLU A 184 -16.55 3.70 8.57
CA GLU A 184 -17.53 4.18 9.54
C GLU A 184 -17.14 3.69 10.95
N SER A 185 -16.99 4.61 11.90
CA SER A 185 -16.67 4.31 13.29
C SER A 185 -17.08 5.48 14.19
N ASP A 186 -17.53 5.19 15.40
CA ASP A 186 -17.92 6.22 16.38
C ASP A 186 -16.77 7.17 16.75
N GLN A 187 -15.52 6.71 16.62
CA GLN A 187 -14.34 7.53 16.87
C GLN A 187 -13.83 8.27 15.62
N ILE A 188 -14.37 7.99 14.44
CA ILE A 188 -13.92 8.60 13.19
C ILE A 188 -15.02 9.52 12.65
N CYS A 189 -14.84 10.83 12.84
CA CYS A 189 -15.78 11.83 12.38
C CYS A 189 -15.31 12.41 11.04
N VAL A 190 -15.95 12.01 9.93
CA VAL A 190 -15.70 12.61 8.61
C VAL A 190 -16.38 13.99 8.54
N ARG A 191 -15.61 15.02 8.16
CA ARG A 191 -16.07 16.40 8.04
C ARG A 191 -15.78 16.93 6.63
N PRO A 192 -16.67 17.79 6.08
CA PRO A 192 -16.42 18.49 4.83
C PRO A 192 -15.14 19.36 4.87
N TRP A 193 -14.43 19.45 3.75
CA TRP A 193 -13.18 20.21 3.66
C TRP A 193 -13.35 21.71 3.92
N ASP A 194 -14.48 22.29 3.54
CA ASP A 194 -14.81 23.71 3.74
C ASP A 194 -15.01 24.10 5.21
N ARG A 195 -15.10 23.11 6.10
CA ARG A 195 -15.19 23.30 7.56
C ARG A 195 -13.85 23.15 8.28
N LEU A 196 -12.74 23.18 7.55
CA LEU A 196 -11.40 22.99 8.12
C LEU A 196 -11.06 24.00 9.24
N ASP A 197 -11.61 25.22 9.16
CA ASP A 197 -11.40 26.28 10.13
C ASP A 197 -12.24 26.11 11.42
N GLU A 198 -13.19 25.17 11.44
CA GLU A 198 -13.96 24.86 12.64
C GLU A 198 -13.08 24.18 13.69
N HIS A 199 -13.20 24.62 14.94
CA HIS A 199 -12.50 24.00 16.06
C HIS A 199 -13.08 22.61 16.34
N VAL A 200 -12.20 21.63 16.53
CA VAL A 200 -12.56 20.28 16.98
C VAL A 200 -11.77 19.91 18.24
N PRO A 201 -12.37 19.13 19.17
CA PRO A 201 -11.73 18.80 20.44
C PRO A 201 -10.58 17.78 20.31
N GLY A 202 -10.54 17.02 19.20
CA GLY A 202 -9.59 15.93 18.96
C GLY A 202 -8.53 16.23 17.92
N TRP A 203 -7.86 15.18 17.44
CA TRP A 203 -6.91 15.27 16.34
C TRP A 203 -7.62 15.47 15.01
N ARG A 204 -7.07 16.33 14.15
CA ARG A 204 -7.48 16.41 12.75
C ARG A 204 -6.59 15.51 11.91
N VAL A 205 -7.18 14.77 10.99
CA VAL A 205 -6.47 13.99 9.97
C VAL A 205 -6.85 14.57 8.62
N LEU A 206 -5.88 15.19 7.95
CA LEU A 206 -6.08 15.96 6.73
C LEU A 206 -5.56 15.16 5.53
N ILE A 207 -6.47 14.65 4.70
CA ILE A 207 -6.13 13.91 3.48
C ILE A 207 -6.16 14.89 2.30
N THR A 208 -4.99 15.28 1.80
CA THR A 208 -4.88 16.37 0.83
C THR A 208 -3.56 16.38 0.08
N GLY A 209 -3.62 16.70 -1.22
CA GLY A 209 -2.42 16.99 -2.00
C GLY A 209 -1.84 18.39 -1.82
N MET A 210 -2.56 19.31 -1.16
CA MET A 210 -2.20 20.72 -1.13
C MET A 210 -1.09 21.05 -0.12
N ILE A 211 -0.09 21.84 -0.51
CA ILE A 211 0.99 22.27 0.40
C ILE A 211 0.63 23.52 1.23
N ASN A 212 -0.27 24.37 0.73
CA ASN A 212 -0.62 25.63 1.39
C ASN A 212 -1.75 25.45 2.41
N ILE A 213 -1.52 24.60 3.41
CA ILE A 213 -2.48 24.34 4.49
C ILE A 213 -1.89 24.76 5.83
N LYS A 214 -2.70 25.47 6.62
CA LYS A 214 -2.36 25.83 8.00
C LYS A 214 -2.58 24.62 8.91
N ALA A 215 -1.59 23.72 8.95
CA ALA A 215 -1.56 22.62 9.89
C ALA A 215 -1.08 23.08 11.27
N GLY A 216 -1.74 22.62 12.33
CA GLY A 216 -1.38 22.85 13.72
C GLY A 216 -0.78 21.61 14.40
N ASP A 217 -0.46 21.73 15.69
CA ASP A 217 0.22 20.67 16.47
C ASP A 217 -0.60 19.37 16.65
N ARG A 218 -1.91 19.44 16.42
CA ARG A 218 -2.85 18.31 16.50
C ARG A 218 -3.37 17.87 15.14
N ASP A 219 -2.55 18.06 14.11
CA ASP A 219 -2.89 17.62 12.75
C ASP A 219 -1.96 16.50 12.28
N LEU A 220 -2.55 15.52 11.60
CA LEU A 220 -1.86 14.53 10.82
C LEU A 220 -2.17 14.76 9.35
N LEU A 221 -1.15 15.10 8.55
CA LEU A 221 -1.26 15.21 7.10
C LEU A 221 -0.99 13.85 6.44
N LEU A 222 -1.96 13.41 5.64
CA LEU A 222 -1.88 12.22 4.80
C LEU A 222 -1.93 12.65 3.32
N ARG A 223 -0.87 12.33 2.58
CA ARG A 223 -0.70 12.73 1.18
C ARG A 223 -1.16 11.61 0.24
N PRO A 224 -2.22 11.79 -0.56
CA PRO A 224 -2.64 10.75 -1.49
C PRO A 224 -1.57 10.54 -2.56
N ARG A 225 -1.18 9.29 -2.83
CA ARG A 225 -0.29 8.97 -3.95
C ARG A 225 -1.09 8.88 -5.24
N ASN A 226 -1.56 10.03 -5.73
CA ASN A 226 -2.49 10.16 -6.85
C ASN A 226 -1.97 11.03 -8.00
N ILE A 227 -0.73 11.55 -7.94
CA ILE A 227 -0.15 12.38 -9.00
C ILE A 227 0.79 11.57 -9.89
N VAL A 228 0.55 11.61 -11.19
CA VAL A 228 1.44 11.08 -12.21
C VAL A 228 2.21 12.23 -12.86
N VAL A 229 3.53 12.06 -12.95
CA VAL A 229 4.42 13.06 -13.52
C VAL A 229 4.89 12.59 -14.89
N GLY A 230 4.39 13.22 -15.95
CA GLY A 230 4.85 12.98 -17.32
C GLY A 230 6.11 13.77 -17.62
N VAL A 231 7.21 13.11 -17.98
CA VAL A 231 8.50 13.75 -18.23
C VAL A 231 8.99 13.48 -19.64
N GLY A 232 9.27 14.56 -20.37
CA GLY A 232 10.10 14.56 -21.57
C GLY A 232 11.43 15.24 -21.28
N CYS A 233 12.55 14.68 -21.72
CA CYS A 233 13.86 15.30 -21.52
C CYS A 233 14.80 15.07 -22.72
N ARG A 234 15.74 15.99 -22.93
CA ARG A 234 16.89 15.77 -23.83
C ARG A 234 17.73 14.58 -23.35
N ARG A 235 18.52 14.00 -24.25
CA ARG A 235 19.49 12.95 -23.90
C ARG A 235 20.54 13.53 -22.94
N GLY A 236 20.92 12.76 -21.92
CA GLY A 236 21.89 13.15 -20.91
C GLY A 236 21.39 14.17 -19.89
N ALA A 237 20.07 14.33 -19.71
CA ALA A 237 19.54 15.18 -18.65
C ALA A 237 19.92 14.61 -17.27
N ALA A 238 20.43 15.45 -16.37
CA ALA A 238 20.88 15.01 -15.05
C ALA A 238 19.69 14.70 -14.12
N CYS A 239 19.88 13.74 -13.20
CA CYS A 239 18.87 13.36 -12.20
C CYS A 239 18.37 14.58 -11.40
N GLY A 240 19.31 15.40 -10.88
CA GLY A 240 18.99 16.58 -10.08
C GLY A 240 18.17 17.63 -10.84
N ASP A 241 18.45 17.83 -12.13
CA ASP A 241 17.69 18.77 -12.97
C ASP A 241 16.25 18.28 -13.16
N ILE A 242 16.07 16.97 -13.38
CA ILE A 242 14.75 16.36 -13.54
C ILE A 242 13.96 16.49 -12.24
N ILE A 243 14.51 16.06 -11.10
CA ILE A 243 13.82 16.17 -9.80
C ILE A 243 13.54 17.64 -9.46
N GLY A 244 14.48 18.54 -9.73
CA GLY A 244 14.32 19.97 -9.53
C GLY A 244 13.15 20.54 -10.32
N GLU A 245 13.01 20.16 -11.60
CA GLU A 245 11.90 20.62 -12.43
C GLU A 245 10.55 20.02 -12.01
N ILE A 246 10.54 18.76 -11.56
CA ILE A 246 9.33 18.13 -11.00
C ILE A 246 8.87 18.87 -9.75
N LYS A 247 9.79 19.17 -8.80
CA LYS A 247 9.49 19.92 -7.58
C LYS A 247 8.91 21.30 -7.92
N LYS A 248 9.57 22.06 -8.79
CA LYS A 248 9.08 23.37 -9.24
C LYS A 248 7.68 23.30 -9.86
N SER A 249 7.44 22.27 -10.69
CA SER A 249 6.14 22.08 -11.33
C SER A 249 5.03 21.79 -10.32
N LEU A 250 5.33 20.99 -9.30
CA LEU A 250 4.40 20.67 -8.21
C LEU A 250 4.12 21.89 -7.33
N ASP A 251 5.17 22.63 -6.95
CA ASP A 251 5.05 23.85 -6.15
C ASP A 251 4.20 24.90 -6.88
N ALA A 252 4.37 25.05 -8.20
CA ALA A 252 3.59 25.98 -9.03
C ALA A 252 2.08 25.68 -9.03
N VAL A 253 1.67 24.42 -8.85
CA VAL A 253 0.27 24.01 -8.72
C VAL A 253 -0.14 23.74 -7.26
N GLY A 254 0.73 24.08 -6.30
CA GLY A 254 0.49 23.93 -4.88
C GLY A 254 0.31 22.48 -4.44
N ARG A 255 1.04 21.52 -5.03
CA ARG A 255 0.95 20.08 -4.70
C ARG A 255 2.21 19.54 -4.03
N SER A 256 2.05 18.58 -3.13
CA SER A 256 3.16 17.96 -2.41
C SER A 256 3.90 16.95 -3.28
N LEU A 257 5.23 16.90 -3.17
CA LEU A 257 6.06 15.86 -3.78
C LEU A 257 5.68 14.45 -3.32
N GLN A 258 5.17 14.32 -2.10
CA GLN A 258 4.75 13.03 -1.54
C GLN A 258 3.50 12.46 -2.22
N CYS A 259 2.78 13.27 -3.02
CA CYS A 259 1.64 12.81 -3.80
C CYS A 259 2.04 12.09 -5.10
N VAL A 260 3.33 12.14 -5.49
CA VAL A 260 3.79 11.50 -6.71
C VAL A 260 3.66 9.97 -6.59
N LYS A 261 2.87 9.41 -7.48
CA LYS A 261 2.59 7.98 -7.64
C LYS A 261 3.58 7.32 -8.60
N SER A 262 3.92 8.00 -9.70
CA SER A 262 4.80 7.46 -10.75
C SER A 262 5.32 8.55 -11.69
N ILE A 263 6.45 8.26 -12.32
CA ILE A 263 6.98 9.04 -13.46
C ILE A 263 6.60 8.30 -14.75
N ALA A 264 6.14 9.03 -15.76
CA ALA A 264 5.71 8.50 -17.06
C ALA A 264 6.47 9.16 -18.21
N THR A 265 6.85 8.38 -19.22
CA THR A 265 7.54 8.87 -20.42
C THR A 265 7.27 7.97 -21.64
N ILE A 266 7.89 8.24 -22.78
CA ILE A 266 7.85 7.37 -23.96
C ILE A 266 8.82 6.19 -23.78
N VAL A 267 8.52 4.99 -24.30
CA VAL A 267 9.36 3.77 -24.11
C VAL A 267 10.84 4.03 -24.41
N ASN A 268 11.18 4.78 -25.46
CA ASN A 268 12.59 5.06 -25.81
C ASN A 268 13.36 5.83 -24.71
N LYS A 269 12.67 6.41 -23.73
CA LYS A 269 13.22 7.18 -22.62
C LYS A 269 13.23 6.43 -21.30
N THR A 270 12.70 5.21 -21.22
CA THR A 270 12.74 4.43 -19.97
C THR A 270 14.14 3.96 -19.60
N SER A 271 15.06 3.90 -20.56
CA SER A 271 16.48 3.56 -20.35
C SER A 271 17.38 4.80 -20.19
N GLU A 272 16.80 6.01 -20.14
CA GLU A 272 17.57 7.24 -19.94
C GLU A 272 18.06 7.32 -18.49
N GLU A 273 19.37 7.39 -18.30
CA GLU A 273 20.01 7.29 -16.98
C GLU A 273 19.47 8.31 -15.97
N GLY A 274 19.24 9.55 -16.40
CA GLY A 274 18.66 10.60 -15.56
C GLY A 274 17.27 10.28 -15.04
N LEU A 275 16.40 9.69 -15.87
CA LEU A 275 15.03 9.33 -15.49
C LEU A 275 15.01 8.10 -14.57
N VAL A 276 15.86 7.10 -14.87
CA VAL A 276 16.01 5.91 -14.02
C VAL A 276 16.50 6.30 -12.62
N LYS A 277 17.49 7.19 -12.54
CA LYS A 277 17.99 7.71 -11.26
C LYS A 277 16.92 8.52 -10.53
N ALA A 278 16.21 9.41 -11.22
CA ALA A 278 15.16 10.23 -10.62
C ALA A 278 14.02 9.38 -10.04
N SER A 279 13.58 8.35 -10.78
CA SER A 279 12.58 7.38 -10.33
C SER A 279 13.02 6.64 -9.06
N ARG A 280 14.27 6.18 -8.99
CA ARG A 280 14.82 5.50 -7.81
C ARG A 280 14.93 6.43 -6.61
N GLU A 281 15.45 7.64 -6.81
CA GLU A 281 15.63 8.63 -5.73
C GLU A 281 14.29 9.10 -5.16
N MET A 282 13.27 9.26 -6.01
CA MET A 282 11.91 9.58 -5.58
C MET A 282 11.13 8.37 -5.03
N GLY A 283 11.65 7.15 -5.18
CA GLY A 283 10.99 5.93 -4.74
C GLY A 283 9.66 5.64 -5.46
N VAL A 284 9.55 6.01 -6.74
CA VAL A 284 8.33 5.84 -7.55
C VAL A 284 8.66 5.16 -8.88
N PRO A 285 7.77 4.31 -9.43
CA PRO A 285 8.04 3.60 -10.68
C PRO A 285 8.15 4.54 -11.89
N LEU A 286 9.03 4.19 -12.82
CA LEU A 286 9.13 4.78 -14.16
C LEU A 286 8.34 3.94 -15.16
N ARG A 287 7.36 4.56 -15.82
CA ARG A 287 6.47 3.92 -16.81
C ARG A 287 6.77 4.46 -18.21
N GLY A 288 6.85 3.56 -19.18
CA GLY A 288 7.05 3.89 -20.59
C GLY A 288 5.82 3.52 -21.42
N PHE A 289 5.42 4.39 -22.33
CA PHE A 289 4.31 4.17 -23.25
C PHE A 289 4.75 4.26 -24.70
N GLY A 290 4.20 3.38 -25.53
CA GLY A 290 4.53 3.29 -26.95
C GLY A 290 3.92 4.45 -27.76
N PRO A 291 4.43 4.71 -28.97
CA PRO A 291 3.89 5.76 -29.83
C PRO A 291 2.39 5.62 -30.14
N GLY A 292 1.91 4.38 -30.33
CA GLY A 292 0.49 4.11 -30.59
C GLY A 292 -0.42 4.48 -29.42
N GLU A 293 -0.01 4.13 -28.20
CA GLU A 293 -0.75 4.47 -26.96
C GLU A 293 -0.76 5.98 -26.73
N ILE A 294 0.36 6.66 -26.99
CA ILE A 294 0.46 8.11 -26.88
C ILE A 294 -0.49 8.81 -27.85
N ASN A 295 -0.49 8.39 -29.12
CA ASN A 295 -1.32 9.03 -30.15
C ASN A 295 -2.82 8.83 -29.88
N SER A 296 -3.25 7.67 -29.40
CA SER A 296 -4.67 7.43 -29.08
C SER A 296 -5.18 8.36 -27.97
N VAL A 297 -4.38 8.58 -26.91
CA VAL A 297 -4.74 9.51 -25.83
C VAL A 297 -4.71 10.97 -26.27
N MET A 298 -3.79 11.35 -27.16
CA MET A 298 -3.76 12.70 -27.71
C MET A 298 -5.04 13.04 -28.49
N GLU A 299 -5.59 12.08 -29.24
CA GLU A 299 -6.84 12.25 -30.00
C GLU A 299 -8.06 12.37 -29.08
N VAL A 300 -8.16 11.50 -28.06
CA VAL A 300 -9.28 11.48 -27.11
C VAL A 300 -9.34 12.76 -26.26
N HIS A 301 -8.19 13.31 -25.87
CA HIS A 301 -8.12 14.47 -24.96
C HIS A 301 -7.82 15.81 -25.67
N GLY A 302 -7.72 15.84 -27.00
CA GLY A 302 -7.49 17.06 -27.76
C GLY A 302 -6.19 17.78 -27.41
N LEU A 303 -5.12 17.03 -27.10
CA LEU A 303 -3.86 17.58 -26.59
C LEU A 303 -3.05 18.32 -27.67
N ALA A 304 -2.34 19.37 -27.26
CA ALA A 304 -1.54 20.20 -28.17
C ALA A 304 -0.38 19.41 -28.82
N LYS A 305 -0.29 19.49 -30.15
CA LYS A 305 0.73 18.82 -30.98
C LYS A 305 2.00 19.68 -31.11
N SER A 306 3.15 19.01 -31.22
CA SER A 306 4.48 19.58 -31.40
C SER A 306 5.15 18.93 -32.61
N GLU A 307 5.36 19.71 -33.68
CA GLU A 307 5.94 19.24 -34.94
C GLU A 307 7.33 18.63 -34.75
N PHE A 308 8.15 19.20 -33.88
CA PHE A 308 9.49 18.68 -33.56
C PHE A 308 9.44 17.28 -32.92
N VAL A 309 8.46 17.03 -32.05
CA VAL A 309 8.28 15.72 -31.41
C VAL A 309 7.71 14.72 -32.42
N MET A 310 6.79 15.17 -33.28
CA MET A 310 6.20 14.35 -34.32
C MET A 310 7.27 13.82 -35.29
N LEU A 311 8.17 14.69 -35.74
CA LEU A 311 9.30 14.34 -36.62
C LEU A 311 10.30 13.37 -35.98
N LYS A 312 10.58 13.49 -34.68
CA LYS A 312 11.61 12.68 -34.01
C LYS A 312 11.10 11.37 -33.41
N MET A 313 9.84 11.35 -32.97
CA MET A 313 9.31 10.29 -32.11
C MET A 313 8.00 9.69 -32.63
N GLY A 314 7.45 10.21 -33.74
CA GLY A 314 6.20 9.73 -34.32
C GLY A 314 4.95 10.07 -33.50
N VAL A 315 5.06 11.03 -32.56
CA VAL A 315 3.95 11.46 -31.68
C VAL A 315 3.86 12.97 -31.55
N GLY A 316 2.65 13.51 -31.38
CA GLY A 316 2.44 14.96 -31.24
C GLY A 316 2.94 15.54 -29.90
N GLY A 317 3.19 14.73 -28.89
CA GLY A 317 3.64 15.16 -27.56
C GLY A 317 3.93 13.94 -26.68
N VAL A 318 4.77 14.10 -25.66
CA VAL A 318 5.17 12.98 -24.77
C VAL A 318 4.68 13.17 -23.35
N CYS A 319 4.99 14.31 -22.72
CA CYS A 319 4.75 14.51 -21.28
C CYS A 319 3.27 14.42 -20.87
N GLU A 320 2.39 15.19 -21.51
CA GLU A 320 0.95 15.21 -21.20
C GLU A 320 0.27 13.87 -21.49
N PRO A 321 0.40 13.26 -22.69
CA PRO A 321 -0.23 11.98 -22.96
C PRO A 321 0.37 10.84 -22.11
N ALA A 322 1.68 10.85 -21.81
CA ALA A 322 2.26 9.85 -20.91
C ALA A 322 1.74 9.99 -19.47
N ALA A 323 1.58 11.23 -18.97
CA ALA A 323 0.96 11.47 -17.67
C ALA A 323 -0.48 10.96 -17.63
N MET A 324 -1.26 11.27 -18.68
CA MET A 324 -2.65 10.84 -18.80
C MET A 324 -2.79 9.32 -18.98
N LEU A 325 -1.90 8.66 -19.71
CA LEU A 325 -1.91 7.20 -19.88
C LEU A 325 -1.62 6.45 -18.56
N ALA A 326 -0.69 6.97 -17.76
CA ALA A 326 -0.39 6.38 -16.46
C ALA A 326 -1.42 6.75 -15.37
N CYS A 327 -2.27 7.73 -15.65
CA CYS A 327 -3.35 8.21 -14.79
C CYS A 327 -4.66 7.52 -15.16
N ARG A 328 -5.36 6.88 -14.22
CA ARG A 328 -6.60 6.16 -14.56
C ARG A 328 -7.78 7.10 -14.84
N LYS A 329 -8.29 7.73 -13.78
CA LYS A 329 -9.44 8.65 -13.80
C LYS A 329 -8.99 9.97 -13.21
N GLY A 330 -8.53 10.87 -14.05
CA GLY A 330 -7.95 12.12 -13.59
C GLY A 330 -7.83 13.16 -14.68
N ARG A 331 -7.18 14.26 -14.32
CA ARG A 331 -7.03 15.43 -15.18
C ARG A 331 -5.62 16.00 -15.10
N LEU A 332 -5.22 16.74 -16.13
CA LEU A 332 -4.04 17.59 -16.07
C LEU A 332 -4.28 18.74 -15.09
N LEU A 333 -3.30 19.00 -14.22
CA LEU A 333 -3.37 20.09 -13.24
C LEU A 333 -3.06 21.46 -13.84
N ALA A 334 -2.19 21.48 -14.86
CA ALA A 334 -1.76 22.67 -15.57
C ALA A 334 -1.19 22.26 -16.94
N PRO A 335 -1.04 23.22 -17.87
CA PRO A 335 -0.26 23.01 -19.09
C PRO A 335 1.17 22.57 -18.77
N LYS A 336 1.78 21.78 -19.65
CA LYS A 336 3.18 21.36 -19.48
C LYS A 336 4.14 22.53 -19.29
N ILE A 337 5.05 22.39 -18.35
CA ILE A 337 6.14 23.35 -18.09
C ILE A 337 7.38 22.86 -18.81
N LYS A 338 8.03 23.74 -19.58
CA LYS A 338 9.25 23.43 -20.33
C LYS A 338 10.38 24.33 -19.85
N ASN A 339 11.46 23.72 -19.39
CA ASN A 339 12.64 24.43 -18.91
C ASN A 339 13.92 23.64 -19.18
N SER A 340 14.97 24.31 -19.65
CA SER A 340 16.32 23.72 -19.83
C SER A 340 16.38 22.35 -20.55
N GLY A 341 15.45 22.10 -21.49
CA GLY A 341 15.37 20.84 -22.23
C GLY A 341 14.69 19.69 -21.47
N ILE A 342 14.02 19.99 -20.36
CA ILE A 342 13.11 19.11 -19.60
C ILE A 342 11.70 19.68 -19.75
N THR A 343 10.72 18.80 -19.83
CA THR A 343 9.31 19.16 -19.94
C THR A 343 8.51 18.26 -19.00
N VAL A 344 7.74 18.88 -18.11
CA VAL A 344 6.97 18.20 -17.07
C VAL A 344 5.48 18.49 -17.27
N ALA A 345 4.66 17.45 -17.16
CA ALA A 345 3.22 17.54 -17.05
C ALA A 345 2.76 16.79 -15.81
N LEU A 346 1.71 17.28 -15.15
CA LEU A 346 1.18 16.70 -13.92
C LEU A 346 -0.28 16.30 -14.15
N ALA A 347 -0.59 15.02 -13.94
CA ALA A 347 -1.96 14.51 -13.93
C ALA A 347 -2.32 14.07 -12.50
N GLU A 348 -3.48 14.47 -12.01
CA GLU A 348 -4.01 14.08 -10.69
C GLU A 348 -5.21 13.13 -10.89
N GLU A 349 -5.13 11.94 -10.29
CA GLU A 349 -6.26 11.02 -10.17
C GLU A 349 -7.23 11.57 -9.12
N GLU A 350 -8.48 11.77 -9.51
CA GLU A 350 -9.54 12.32 -8.63
C GLU A 350 -10.21 11.22 -7.80
N SER A 351 -10.11 9.95 -8.23
CA SER A 351 -10.67 8.78 -7.54
C SER A 351 -9.97 7.48 -7.96
N GLY A 352 -10.10 6.43 -7.15
CA GLY A 352 -9.68 5.07 -7.49
C GLY A 352 -8.17 4.83 -7.56
N TRP A 353 -7.35 5.74 -7.00
CA TRP A 353 -5.89 5.53 -6.94
C TRP A 353 -5.50 4.44 -5.94
N TRP A 354 -6.34 4.21 -4.92
CA TRP A 354 -6.17 3.20 -3.88
C TRP A 354 -6.38 1.77 -4.40
N ASP A 355 -7.05 1.59 -5.54
CA ASP A 355 -7.23 0.28 -6.21
C ASP A 355 -5.92 -0.19 -6.86
#